data_AF-A0A6I4Z4T9-F1
#
_entry.id   AF-A0A6I4Z4T9-F1
#
_cell.length_a   1.000
_cell.length_b   1.000
_cell.length_c   1.000
_cell.angle_alpha   90.00
_cell.angle_beta   90.00
_cell.angle_gamma   90.00
#
_symmetry.space_group_name_H-M   'P 1'
#
loop_
_entity.id
_entity.type
_entity.pdbx_description
1 polymer ?
#
loop_
_entity_poly.entity_id
_entity_poly.type
_entity_poly.pdbx_seq_one_letter_code
_entity_poly.pdbx_strand_id
1 'polypeptide(L)' 'MTTPTKNEVTLLAHANNLSLDPEFYDGVCSNLQLLRHYAQLVEDMPLPDRIEPACEYTP' A
#
# COMPACT_ATOMS: atom_id res chain seq x y z
N MET A 1 8.58 1.15 -11.44
CA MET A 1 7.44 0.60 -10.66
C MET A 1 6.54 -0.18 -11.59
N THR A 2 6.16 -1.40 -11.23
CA THR A 2 5.27 -2.25 -12.05
C THR A 2 3.82 -1.93 -11.79
N THR A 3 2.99 -2.02 -12.83
CA THR A 3 1.53 -1.85 -12.70
C THR A 3 0.98 -3.04 -11.91
N PRO A 4 0.14 -2.82 -10.87
CA PRO A 4 -0.46 -3.90 -10.11
C PRO A 4 -1.33 -4.79 -10.99
N THR A 5 -1.25 -6.10 -10.77
CA THR A 5 -2.05 -7.07 -11.52
C THR A 5 -3.28 -7.48 -10.73
N LYS A 6 -4.33 -7.96 -11.40
CA LYS A 6 -5.52 -8.53 -10.74
C LYS A 6 -5.14 -9.66 -9.77
N ASN A 7 -4.22 -10.54 -10.18
CA ASN A 7 -3.72 -11.62 -9.33
C ASN A 7 -3.07 -11.10 -8.04
N GLU A 8 -2.28 -10.04 -8.14
CA GLU A 8 -1.66 -9.40 -6.98
C GLU A 8 -2.72 -8.82 -6.04
N VAL A 9 -3.69 -8.08 -6.58
CA VAL A 9 -4.78 -7.50 -5.77
C VAL A 9 -5.62 -8.58 -5.10
N THR A 10 -5.94 -9.68 -5.79
CA THR A 10 -6.66 -10.82 -5.21
C THR A 10 -5.86 -11.49 -4.09
N LEU A 11 -4.55 -11.68 -4.29
CA LEU A 11 -3.66 -12.24 -3.26
C LEU A 11 -3.62 -11.37 -2.00
N LEU A 12 -3.47 -10.05 -2.18
CA LEU A 12 -3.44 -9.10 -1.07
C LEU A 12 -4.79 -9.01 -0.36
N ALA A 13 -5.91 -9.03 -1.10
CA ALA A 13 -7.24 -9.05 -0.52
C ALA A 13 -7.46 -10.30 0.34
N HIS A 14 -7.10 -11.47 -0.18
CA HIS A 14 -7.17 -12.73 0.56
C HIS A 14 -6.31 -12.71 1.82
N ALA A 15 -5.06 -12.23 1.73
CA ALA A 15 -4.16 -12.13 2.88
C ALA A 15 -4.70 -11.22 4.01
N ASN A 16 -5.59 -10.29 3.69
CA ASN A 16 -6.22 -9.37 4.64
C ASN A 16 -7.67 -9.74 4.98
N ASN A 17 -8.14 -10.94 4.59
CA ASN A 17 -9.53 -11.37 4.73
C ASN A 17 -10.56 -10.38 4.15
N LEU A 18 -10.20 -9.72 3.04
CA LEU A 18 -11.08 -8.81 2.30
C LEU A 18 -11.75 -9.55 1.14
N SER A 19 -13.06 -9.35 0.99
CA SER A 19 -13.80 -9.75 -0.21
C SER A 19 -13.85 -8.56 -1.18
N LEU A 20 -13.43 -8.77 -2.43
CA LEU A 20 -13.44 -7.73 -3.46
C LEU A 20 -14.41 -8.13 -4.57
N ASP A 21 -15.42 -7.29 -4.82
CA ASP A 21 -16.31 -7.49 -5.97
C ASP A 21 -15.50 -7.30 -7.27
N PRO A 22 -15.66 -8.20 -8.26
CA PRO A 22 -15.00 -8.06 -9.54
C PRO A 22 -15.14 -6.71 -10.24
N GLU A 23 -16.24 -5.99 -10.03
CA GLU A 23 -16.45 -4.67 -10.62
C GLU A 23 -15.44 -3.61 -10.13
N PHE A 24 -14.84 -3.79 -8.95
CA PHE A 24 -13.93 -2.82 -8.35
C PHE A 24 -12.44 -3.09 -8.63
N TYR A 25 -12.07 -4.21 -9.27
CA TYR A 25 -10.66 -4.58 -9.46
C TYR A 25 -9.83 -3.49 -10.16
N ASP A 26 -10.36 -2.92 -11.24
CA ASP A 26 -9.61 -1.95 -12.06
C ASP A 26 -9.35 -0.65 -11.26
N GLY A 27 -10.33 -0.21 -10.48
CA GLY A 27 -10.20 0.92 -9.56
C GLY A 27 -9.19 0.65 -8.45
N VAL A 28 -9.24 -0.54 -7.84
CA VAL A 28 -8.29 -0.92 -6.79
C VAL A 28 -6.86 -1.05 -7.32
N CYS A 29 -6.66 -1.59 -8.53
CA CYS A 29 -5.35 -1.63 -9.17
C CYS A 29 -4.79 -0.21 -9.40
N SER A 30 -5.63 0.70 -9.89
CA SER A 30 -5.26 2.10 -10.14
C SER A 30 -4.87 2.83 -8.84
N ASN A 31 -5.66 2.66 -7.79
CA ASN A 31 -5.37 3.23 -6.48
C ASN A 31 -4.10 2.65 -5.87
N LEU A 32 -3.89 1.33 -5.97
CA LEU A 32 -2.67 0.69 -5.48
C LEU A 32 -1.43 1.20 -6.22
N GLN A 33 -1.52 1.42 -7.53
CA GLN A 33 -0.41 2.01 -8.29
C GLN A 33 -0.07 3.42 -7.80
N LEU A 34 -1.10 4.25 -7.57
CA LEU A 34 -0.92 5.61 -7.05
C LEU A 34 -0.30 5.61 -5.65
N LEU A 35 -0.79 4.76 -4.75
CA LEU A 35 -0.26 4.62 -3.39
C LEU A 35 1.20 4.18 -3.39
N ARG A 36 1.57 3.22 -4.24
CA ARG A 36 2.97 2.82 -4.39
C ARG A 36 3.84 3.99 -4.86
N HIS A 37 3.34 4.81 -5.78
CA HIS A 37 4.09 5.98 -6.26
C HIS A 37 4.37 6.96 -5.13
N TYR A 38 3.37 7.24 -4.29
CA TYR A 38 3.57 8.07 -3.11
C TYR A 38 4.48 7.41 -2.06
N ALA A 39 4.39 6.10 -1.86
CA ALA A 39 5.28 5.39 -0.95
C ALA A 39 6.75 5.54 -1.37
N GLN A 40 7.06 5.43 -2.67
CA GLN A 40 8.43 5.64 -3.17
C GLN A 40 8.96 7.04 -2.83
N LEU A 41 8.13 8.08 -2.96
CA LEU A 41 8.53 9.45 -2.61
C LEU A 41 8.88 9.59 -1.11
N VAL A 42 8.21 8.82 -0.25
CA VAL A 42 8.49 8.79 1.19
C VAL A 42 9.74 7.97 1.49
N GLU A 43 9.92 6.81 0.85
CA GLU A 43 11.10 5.94 1.02
C GLU A 43 12.40 6.63 0.59
N ASP A 44 12.33 7.48 -0.44
CA ASP A 44 13.49 8.23 -0.94
C ASP A 44 13.89 9.39 0.00
N MET A 45 13.09 9.69 1.05
CA MET A 45 13.47 10.68 2.05
C MET A 45 14.47 10.10 3.07
N PRO A 46 15.64 10.72 3.27
CA PRO A 46 16.60 10.26 4.26
C PRO A 46 16.04 10.47 5.67
N LEU A 47 15.81 9.36 6.39
CA LEU A 47 15.42 9.36 7.79
C LEU A 47 16.66 9.13 8.67
N PRO A 48 17.02 10.06 9.57
CA PRO A 48 18.01 9.82 10.61
C PRO A 48 17.62 8.65 11.52
N ASP A 49 18.59 7.84 11.94
CA ASP A 49 18.41 6.68 12.83
C ASP A 49 17.75 6.98 14.19
N ARG A 50 17.65 8.27 14.56
CA ARG A 50 17.10 8.75 15.84
C ARG A 50 15.71 9.36 15.70
N ILE A 51 15.09 9.34 14.52
CA ILE A 51 13.70 9.76 14.38
C ILE A 51 12.79 8.64 14.90
N GLU A 52 12.07 8.95 15.97
CA GLU A 52 11.02 8.09 16.52
C GLU A 52 9.72 8.25 15.71
N PRO A 53 8.83 7.23 15.72
CA PRO A 53 7.50 7.38 15.14
C PRO A 53 6.75 8.56 15.76
N ALA A 54 5.92 9.25 14.97
CA ALA A 54 5.17 10.41 15.45
C ALA A 54 4.12 10.09 16.54
N CYS A 55 3.84 8.80 16.77
CA CYS A 55 2.88 8.33 17.75
C CYS A 55 3.63 7.77 18.97
N GLU A 56 3.24 8.22 20.16
CA GLU A 56 3.70 7.65 21.43
C GLU A 56 2.80 6.48 21.83
N TYR A 57 3.40 5.41 22.36
CA TYR A 57 2.64 4.28 22.88
C TYR A 57 2.03 4.63 24.26
N THR A 58 0.71 4.55 24.35
CA THR A 58 -0.03 4.57 25.63
C THR A 58 -0.53 3.17 25.97
N PRO A 59 -0.06 2.55 27.07
CA PRO A 59 -0.50 1.22 27.50
C PRO A 59 -1.95 1.16 27.97
#